data_AF-A0A391P6L7-F1
#
_entry.id   AF-A0A391P6L7-F1
#
_cell.length_a   1.000
_cell.length_b   1.000
_cell.length_c   1.000
_cell.angle_alpha   90.00
_cell.angle_beta   90.00
_cell.angle_gamma   90.00
#
_symmetry.space_group_name_H-M   'P 1'
#
loop_
_entity.id
_entity.type
_entity.pdbx_description
1 polymer ?
#
loop_
_entity_poly.entity_id
_entity_poly.type
_entity_poly.pdbx_seq_one_letter_code
_entity_poly.pdbx_strand_id
1 'polypeptide(L)'
;MRWAAGELEDIGLDVADPDAAAHGSIAVAQAKAFASDVAVDVASQVFALTGASGTDRRYDLDRHWRNARTHSVHDPVDWKYHHIGAWELSGVAPPNHGQI
;
A
#
# COMPACT_ATOMS: atom_id res chain seq x y z
N MET A 1 5.90 0.77 -8.56
CA MET A 1 6.31 1.47 -7.32
C MET A 1 7.53 2.38 -7.45
N ARG A 2 8.37 2.28 -8.51
CA ARG A 2 9.54 3.18 -8.64
C ARG A 2 9.19 4.66 -8.61
N TRP A 3 7.99 5.04 -9.06
CA TRP A 3 7.53 6.42 -9.03
C TRP A 3 7.29 6.92 -7.59
N ALA A 4 6.64 6.14 -6.71
CA ALA A 4 6.38 6.55 -5.32
C ALA A 4 7.69 6.64 -4.50
N ALA A 5 8.62 5.72 -4.75
CA ALA A 5 9.94 5.79 -4.13
C ALA A 5 10.73 7.02 -4.59
N GLY A 6 10.71 7.33 -5.89
CA GLY A 6 11.34 8.54 -6.43
C GLY A 6 10.72 9.82 -5.87
N GLU A 7 9.39 9.91 -5.81
CA GLU A 7 8.68 11.06 -5.23
C GLU A 7 9.09 11.27 -3.75
N LEU A 8 9.17 10.20 -2.97
CA LEU A 8 9.58 10.28 -1.56
C LEU A 8 11.07 10.61 -1.39
N GLU A 9 11.93 10.15 -2.30
CA GLU A 9 13.35 10.54 -2.35
C GLU A 9 13.51 12.03 -2.66
N ASP A 10 12.72 12.57 -3.60
CA ASP A 10 12.73 13.97 -4.00
C ASP A 10 12.21 14.89 -2.87
N ILE A 11 11.18 14.46 -2.13
CA ILE A 11 10.64 15.20 -0.97
C ILE A 11 11.61 15.14 0.21
N GLY A 12 12.26 14.00 0.44
CA GLY A 12 13.16 13.78 1.57
C GLY A 12 12.44 13.63 2.92
N LEU A 13 13.24 13.51 4.00
CA LEU A 13 12.72 13.34 5.36
C LEU A 13 12.46 14.69 6.07
N ASP A 14 13.16 15.74 5.66
CA ASP A 14 12.97 17.11 6.17
C ASP A 14 11.96 17.83 5.27
N VAL A 15 10.68 17.62 5.56
CA VAL A 15 9.58 18.16 4.76
C VAL A 15 9.59 19.70 4.83
N ALA A 16 9.78 20.34 3.68
CA ALA A 16 10.01 21.79 3.59
C ALA A 16 8.75 22.63 3.89
N ASP A 17 7.59 22.17 3.46
CA ASP A 17 6.32 22.90 3.57
C ASP A 17 5.09 21.94 3.54
N PRO A 18 3.88 22.45 3.81
CA PRO A 18 2.66 21.63 3.80
C PRO A 18 2.31 20.98 2.46
N ASP A 19 2.75 21.54 1.34
CA ASP A 19 2.48 20.99 0.00
C ASP A 19 3.36 19.77 -0.25
N ALA A 20 4.65 19.87 0.09
CA ALA A 20 5.56 18.73 0.11
C ALA A 20 5.06 17.61 1.05
N ALA A 21 4.47 17.98 2.20
CA ALA A 21 3.85 17.02 3.11
C ALA A 21 2.65 16.30 2.50
N ALA A 22 1.80 17.04 1.76
CA ALA A 22 0.64 16.50 1.06
C ALA A 22 1.05 15.56 -0.06
N HIS A 23 2.05 15.92 -0.87
CA HIS A 23 2.62 15.07 -1.90
C HIS A 23 3.14 13.74 -1.34
N GLY A 24 3.95 13.80 -0.27
CA GLY A 24 4.51 12.60 0.35
C GLY A 24 3.43 11.71 0.97
N SER A 25 2.43 12.35 1.57
CA SER A 25 1.23 11.71 2.11
C SER A 25 0.46 10.91 1.06
N ILE A 26 0.21 11.51 -0.11
CA ILE A 26 -0.47 10.86 -1.23
C ILE A 26 0.39 9.74 -1.81
N ALA A 27 1.70 9.95 -1.99
CA ALA A 27 2.61 8.93 -2.49
C ALA A 27 2.63 7.69 -1.58
N VAL A 28 2.66 7.87 -0.25
CA VAL A 28 2.56 6.76 0.72
C VAL A 28 1.19 6.08 0.66
N ALA A 29 0.09 6.84 0.56
CA ALA A 29 -1.25 6.27 0.47
C ALA A 29 -1.43 5.40 -0.79
N GLN A 30 -0.97 5.89 -1.95
CA GLN A 30 -0.93 5.16 -3.22
C GLN A 30 -0.04 3.92 -3.11
N ALA A 31 1.13 4.06 -2.48
CA ALA A 31 2.05 2.96 -2.25
C ALA A 31 1.39 1.84 -1.44
N LYS A 32 0.74 2.21 -0.34
CA LYS A 32 0.09 1.30 0.59
C LYS A 32 -1.13 0.62 -0.01
N ALA A 33 -1.99 1.35 -0.72
CA ALA A 33 -3.19 0.80 -1.35
C ALA A 33 -2.82 -0.33 -2.31
N PHE A 34 -1.91 -0.06 -3.26
CA PHE A 34 -1.45 -1.08 -4.20
C PHE A 34 -0.72 -2.24 -3.51
N ALA A 35 0.17 -1.97 -2.57
CA ALA A 35 0.94 -3.03 -1.90
C ALA A 35 0.03 -3.97 -1.10
N SER A 36 -1.02 -3.44 -0.48
CA SER A 36 -1.98 -4.22 0.31
C SER A 36 -2.72 -5.23 -0.54
N ASP A 37 -3.25 -4.81 -1.69
CA ASP A 37 -3.98 -5.68 -2.60
C ASP A 37 -3.05 -6.71 -3.25
N VAL A 38 -1.92 -6.24 -3.80
CA VAL A 38 -0.97 -7.12 -4.48
C VAL A 38 -0.39 -8.17 -3.55
N ALA A 39 -0.11 -7.83 -2.29
CA ALA A 39 0.40 -8.81 -1.32
C ALA A 39 -0.62 -9.95 -1.06
N VAL A 40 -1.90 -9.62 -0.91
CA VAL A 40 -2.96 -10.62 -0.70
C VAL A 40 -3.15 -11.47 -1.96
N ASP A 41 -3.18 -10.85 -3.13
CA ASP A 41 -3.36 -11.52 -4.41
C ASP A 41 -2.21 -12.48 -4.73
N VAL A 42 -0.96 -11.99 -4.66
CA VAL A 42 0.22 -12.82 -4.95
C VAL A 42 0.32 -13.98 -3.98
N ALA A 43 0.07 -13.75 -2.69
CA ALA A 43 0.11 -14.81 -1.69
C ALA A 43 -0.99 -15.86 -1.89
N SER A 44 -2.13 -15.48 -2.50
CA SER A 44 -3.16 -16.43 -2.92
C SER A 44 -2.74 -17.21 -4.17
N GLN A 45 -2.21 -16.50 -5.16
CA GLN A 45 -1.91 -17.05 -6.48
C GLN A 45 -0.68 -17.96 -6.52
N VAL A 46 0.18 -17.92 -5.49
CA VAL A 46 1.34 -18.82 -5.39
C VAL A 46 0.95 -20.29 -5.53
N PHE A 47 -0.25 -20.68 -5.08
CA PHE A 47 -0.74 -22.06 -5.18
C PHE A 47 -1.11 -22.50 -6.60
N ALA A 48 -1.50 -21.56 -7.47
CA ALA A 48 -1.73 -21.85 -8.88
C ALA A 48 -0.43 -22.21 -9.60
N LEU A 49 0.70 -21.62 -9.15
CA LEU A 49 2.04 -21.92 -9.68
C LEU A 49 2.59 -23.24 -9.13
N THR A 50 2.42 -23.50 -7.84
CA THR A 50 3.01 -24.68 -7.18
C THR A 50 2.15 -25.94 -7.32
N GLY A 51 0.85 -25.79 -7.56
CA GLY A 51 -0.12 -26.87 -7.52
C GLY A 51 -0.31 -27.46 -6.12
N ALA A 52 -0.99 -28.62 -6.07
CA ALA A 52 -1.37 -29.28 -4.82
C ALA A 52 -0.18 -29.64 -3.89
N SER A 53 1.00 -29.90 -4.44
CA SER A 53 2.20 -30.16 -3.63
C SER A 53 2.64 -28.94 -2.80
N GLY A 54 2.34 -27.73 -3.25
CA GLY A 54 2.62 -26.49 -2.52
C GLY A 54 1.78 -26.31 -1.25
N THR A 55 0.69 -27.08 -1.08
CA THR A 55 -0.15 -27.02 0.13
C THR A 55 0.42 -27.86 1.30
N ASP A 56 1.56 -28.51 1.11
CA ASP A 56 2.23 -29.24 2.19
C ASP A 56 2.66 -28.26 3.30
N ARG A 57 2.26 -28.56 4.54
CA ARG A 57 2.55 -27.75 5.72
C ARG A 57 4.04 -27.49 5.93
N ARG A 58 4.93 -28.33 5.40
CA ARG A 58 6.39 -28.11 5.48
C ARG A 58 6.84 -26.82 4.78
N TYR A 59 6.11 -26.35 3.77
CA TYR A 59 6.41 -25.11 3.07
C TYR A 59 5.77 -23.89 3.73
N ASP A 60 4.61 -24.08 4.37
CA ASP A 60 3.87 -23.06 5.13
C ASP A 60 3.68 -21.78 4.29
N LEU A 61 3.32 -21.95 3.02
CA LEU A 61 3.12 -20.84 2.06
C LEU A 61 1.89 -19.99 2.42
N ASP A 62 0.89 -20.58 3.07
CA ASP A 62 -0.32 -19.89 3.50
C ASP A 62 -0.05 -18.80 4.57
N ARG A 63 1.10 -18.85 5.26
CA ARG A 63 1.51 -17.78 6.18
C ARG A 63 1.56 -16.41 5.52
N HIS A 64 1.94 -16.36 4.24
CA HIS A 64 2.10 -15.11 3.53
C HIS A 64 0.73 -14.45 3.30
N TRP A 65 -0.28 -15.24 2.95
CA TRP A 65 -1.65 -14.75 2.80
C TRP A 65 -2.23 -14.33 4.15
N ARG A 66 -2.07 -15.16 5.20
CA ARG A 66 -2.56 -14.84 6.55
C ARG A 66 -1.97 -13.54 7.08
N ASN A 67 -0.66 -13.35 6.93
CA ASN A 67 0.03 -12.14 7.36
C ASN A 67 -0.41 -10.92 6.55
N ALA A 68 -0.43 -11.03 5.21
CA ALA A 68 -0.86 -9.93 4.34
C ALA A 68 -2.29 -9.51 4.65
N ARG A 69 -3.22 -10.48 4.78
CA ARG A 69 -4.63 -10.21 5.06
C ARG A 69 -4.85 -9.60 6.44
N THR A 70 -4.08 -10.04 7.44
CA THR A 70 -4.17 -9.48 8.79
C THR A 70 -3.67 -8.04 8.82
N HIS A 71 -2.56 -7.75 8.15
CA HIS A 71 -1.96 -6.42 8.17
C HIS A 71 -2.71 -5.41 7.29
N SER A 72 -3.21 -5.84 6.13
CA SER A 72 -3.88 -4.96 5.17
C SER A 72 -5.20 -4.37 5.67
N VAL A 73 -5.82 -4.98 6.69
CA VAL A 73 -7.08 -4.48 7.28
C VAL A 73 -6.87 -3.59 8.50
N HIS A 74 -5.63 -3.22 8.83
CA HIS A 74 -5.35 -2.29 9.94
C HIS A 74 -6.03 -0.93 9.75
N ASP A 75 -6.06 -0.44 8.51
CA ASP A 75 -6.74 0.79 8.12
C ASP A 75 -7.47 0.59 6.79
N PRO A 76 -8.71 1.09 6.64
CA PRO A 76 -9.51 0.81 5.46
C PRO A 76 -8.90 1.44 4.21
N VAL A 77 -8.62 0.62 3.19
CA VAL A 77 -8.04 1.08 1.92
C VAL A 77 -8.96 2.04 1.16
N ASP A 78 -10.28 1.94 1.35
CA ASP A 78 -11.28 2.81 0.72
C ASP A 78 -11.06 4.29 1.04
N TRP A 79 -10.63 4.60 2.27
CA TRP A 79 -10.30 5.97 2.66
C TRP A 79 -9.05 6.49 1.96
N LYS A 80 -8.07 5.61 1.66
CA LYS A 80 -6.90 5.97 0.86
C LYS A 80 -7.31 6.36 -0.54
N TYR A 81 -8.14 5.55 -1.19
CA TYR A 81 -8.67 5.88 -2.52
C TYR A 81 -9.47 7.19 -2.52
N HIS A 82 -10.23 7.46 -1.45
CA HIS A 82 -10.94 8.72 -1.30
C HIS A 82 -9.98 9.92 -1.26
N HIS A 83 -8.93 9.88 -0.42
CA HIS A 83 -7.97 10.97 -0.31
C HIS A 83 -7.12 11.15 -1.57
N ILE A 84 -6.68 10.04 -2.18
CA ILE A 84 -5.98 10.06 -3.46
C ILE A 84 -6.86 10.69 -4.54
N GLY A 85 -8.11 10.26 -4.65
CA GLY A 85 -9.05 10.82 -5.63
C GLY A 85 -9.33 12.30 -5.40
N ALA A 86 -9.53 12.73 -4.15
CA ALA A 86 -9.77 14.13 -3.81
C ALA A 86 -8.57 15.03 -4.16
N TRP A 87 -7.35 14.53 -3.96
CA TRP A 87 -6.12 15.21 -4.37
C TRP A 87 -6.00 15.31 -5.89
N GLU A 88 -6.04 14.18 -6.59
CA GLU A 88 -5.80 14.11 -8.04
C GLU A 88 -6.88 14.81 -8.87
N LEU A 89 -8.15 14.77 -8.43
CA LEU A 89 -9.28 15.30 -9.20
C LEU A 89 -9.67 16.73 -8.80
N SER A 90 -9.35 17.16 -7.57
CA SER A 90 -9.88 18.42 -7.01
C SER A 90 -8.83 19.26 -6.26
N GLY A 91 -7.59 18.79 -6.16
CA GLY A 91 -6.52 19.51 -5.45
C GLY A 91 -6.76 19.64 -3.94
N VAL A 92 -7.59 18.77 -3.36
CA VAL A 92 -7.89 18.80 -1.92
C VAL A 92 -6.80 18.06 -1.17
N ALA A 93 -6.02 18.78 -0.36
CA ALA A 93 -4.94 18.23 0.44
C ALA A 93 -5.44 17.12 1.40
N PRO A 94 -4.68 16.02 1.57
CA PRO A 94 -5.03 14.99 2.53
C PRO A 94 -4.92 15.52 3.97
N PRO A 95 -5.66 14.93 4.92
CA PRO A 95 -5.48 15.22 6.34
C PRO A 95 -4.03 15.05 6.79
N ASN A 96 -3.54 15.96 7.64
CA ASN A 96 -2.19 15.87 8.20
C ASN A 96 -2.13 14.91 9.40
N HIS A 97 -2.39 13.62 9.15
CA HIS A 97 -2.23 12.53 10.10
C HIS A 97 -1.94 11.21 9.39
N GLY A 98 -1.31 10.25 10.07
CA GLY A 98 -0.88 8.99 9.43
C GLY A 98 -1.98 8.01 8.98
N GLN A 99 -3.25 8.34 9.22
CA GLN A 99 -4.41 7.53 8.80
C GLN A 99 -5.08 8.10 7.54
N ILE A 100 -4.29 8.25 6.47
CA ILE A 100 -4.76 8.67 5.14
C ILE A 100 -4.45 7.62 4.09
#